data_AF-A0A7K2WE25-F1
#
_entry.id   AF-A0A7K2WE25-F1
#
_cell.length_a   1.000
_cell.length_b   1.000
_cell.length_c   1.000
_cell.angle_alpha   90.00
_cell.angle_beta   90.00
_cell.angle_gamma   90.00
#
_symmetry.space_group_name_H-M   'P 1'
#
loop_
_entity.id
_entity.type
_entity.pdbx_description
1 polymer ?
#
loop_
_entity_poly.entity_id
_entity_poly.type
_entity_poly.pdbx_seq_one_letter_code
_entity_poly.pdbx_strand_id
1 'polypeptide(L)'
;MTPSATTPPTPSTATAPTAPTARLTVAQALVRFLAAQYTERDGVRRRLIAATWGVFGHGNVAGVGQALPEYGDVMPFHQGRDARTMGDLRVALAEARGADTPTCVYVETETADTLSGAPGAQAWWDVPVAETATRPSAVTAREEYDRHVSTRRRHL
;
A
#
# COMPACT_ATOMS: atom_id res chain seq x y z
N MET A 1 -58.03 35.52 35.10
CA MET A 1 -56.55 35.44 35.19
C MET A 1 -56.17 34.00 34.85
N THR A 2 -55.98 33.73 33.56
CA THR A 2 -55.77 32.39 33.00
C THR A 2 -54.27 32.20 32.74
N PRO A 3 -53.65 31.10 33.18
CA PRO A 3 -52.22 30.91 32.94
C PRO A 3 -51.97 30.57 31.47
N SER A 4 -51.05 31.29 30.83
CA SER A 4 -50.57 30.99 29.47
C SER A 4 -49.65 29.77 29.52
N ALA A 5 -49.92 28.78 28.68
CA ALA A 5 -49.08 27.60 28.52
C ALA A 5 -47.81 27.97 27.75
N THR A 6 -46.64 27.75 28.35
CA THR A 6 -45.33 27.82 27.68
C THR A 6 -45.11 26.54 26.88
N THR A 7 -45.07 26.64 25.56
CA THR A 7 -44.70 25.55 24.66
C THR A 7 -43.22 25.16 24.87
N PRO A 8 -42.87 23.86 24.97
CA PRO A 8 -41.48 23.43 25.06
C PRO A 8 -40.76 23.64 23.72
N PRO A 9 -39.44 23.94 23.72
CA PRO A 9 -38.68 24.10 22.48
C PRO A 9 -38.54 22.74 21.75
N THR A 10 -38.78 22.76 20.44
CA THR A 10 -38.54 21.62 19.54
C THR A 10 -37.05 21.22 19.59
N PRO A 11 -36.69 19.93 19.74
CA PRO A 11 -35.31 19.51 19.63
C PRO A 11 -34.79 19.79 18.22
N SER A 12 -33.79 20.65 18.12
CA SER A 12 -33.10 20.93 16.86
C SER A 12 -32.26 19.71 16.49
N THR A 13 -32.71 18.94 15.51
CA THR A 13 -31.90 17.90 14.85
C THR A 13 -30.84 18.60 14.00
N ALA A 14 -29.78 19.08 14.63
CA ALA A 14 -28.60 19.52 13.90
C ALA A 14 -27.97 18.28 13.25
N THR A 15 -28.18 18.14 11.94
CA THR A 15 -27.44 17.19 11.10
C THR A 15 -25.94 17.45 11.31
N ALA A 16 -25.23 16.48 11.89
CA ALA A 16 -23.78 16.54 11.97
C ALA A 16 -23.23 16.76 10.55
N PRO A 17 -22.33 17.74 10.34
CA PRO A 17 -21.80 17.98 9.00
C PRO A 17 -21.15 16.69 8.50
N THR A 18 -21.69 16.14 7.41
CA THR A 18 -21.11 15.00 6.72
C THR A 18 -19.73 15.43 6.22
N ALA A 19 -18.68 14.84 6.78
CA ALA A 19 -17.33 15.10 6.35
C ALA A 19 -17.23 14.89 4.83
N PRO A 20 -16.53 15.77 4.08
CA PRO A 20 -16.45 15.67 2.64
C PRO A 20 -15.85 14.32 2.20
N THR A 21 -16.52 13.65 1.26
CA THR A 21 -16.06 12.38 0.69
C THR A 21 -14.85 12.61 -0.20
N ALA A 22 -13.74 11.92 0.07
CA ALA A 22 -12.53 12.00 -0.75
C ALA A 22 -12.52 10.92 -1.85
N ARG A 23 -12.10 11.27 -3.06
CA ARG A 23 -11.79 10.31 -4.14
C ARG A 23 -10.32 9.88 -4.02
N LEU A 24 -10.08 8.57 -3.96
CA LEU A 24 -8.76 7.97 -3.78
C LEU A 24 -8.53 6.85 -4.79
N THR A 25 -7.28 6.61 -5.16
CA THR A 25 -6.90 5.35 -5.81
C THR A 25 -7.02 4.20 -4.81
N VAL A 26 -7.14 2.96 -5.30
CA VAL A 26 -7.15 1.77 -4.43
C VAL A 26 -5.90 1.71 -3.54
N ALA A 27 -4.73 2.07 -4.10
CA ALA A 27 -3.48 2.09 -3.34
C ALA A 27 -3.50 3.13 -2.21
N GLN A 28 -3.98 4.34 -2.47
CA GLN A 28 -4.12 5.38 -1.44
C GLN A 28 -5.13 4.96 -0.34
N ALA A 29 -6.27 4.40 -0.75
CA ALA A 29 -7.27 3.88 0.19
C ALA A 29 -6.69 2.76 1.06
N LEU A 30 -5.93 1.83 0.48
CA LEU A 30 -5.28 0.74 1.20
C LEU A 30 -4.23 1.26 2.19
N VAL A 31 -3.33 2.16 1.76
CA VAL A 31 -2.30 2.72 2.65
C VAL A 31 -2.95 3.46 3.83
N ARG A 32 -3.98 4.28 3.58
CA ARG A 32 -4.73 4.97 4.65
C ARG A 32 -5.44 3.99 5.57
N PHE A 33 -6.08 2.96 5.01
CA PHE A 33 -6.76 1.94 5.80
C PHE A 33 -5.78 1.21 6.71
N LEU A 34 -4.67 0.71 6.17
CA LEU A 34 -3.65 -0.01 6.94
C LEU A 34 -2.98 0.87 8.00
N ALA A 35 -2.76 2.17 7.71
CA ALA A 35 -2.21 3.11 8.68
C ALA A 35 -3.13 3.34 9.88
N ALA A 36 -4.44 3.22 9.67
CA ALA A 36 -5.47 3.39 10.69
C ALA A 36 -5.78 2.12 11.49
N GLN A 37 -4.99 1.05 11.36
CA GLN A 37 -5.19 -0.19 12.11
C GLN A 37 -4.49 -0.14 13.48
N TYR A 38 -5.20 -0.51 14.53
CA TYR A 38 -4.69 -0.49 15.91
C TYR A 38 -5.04 -1.77 16.65
N THR A 39 -4.19 -2.14 17.60
CA THR A 39 -4.51 -3.12 18.64
C THR A 39 -4.49 -2.42 19.98
N GLU A 40 -5.37 -2.85 20.87
CA GLU A 40 -5.39 -2.42 22.25
C GLU A 40 -5.11 -3.63 23.14
N ARG A 41 -4.17 -3.48 24.06
CA ARG A 41 -3.82 -4.50 25.05
C ARG A 41 -3.40 -3.80 26.33
N ASP A 42 -3.94 -4.24 27.47
CA ASP A 42 -3.63 -3.69 28.78
C ASP A 42 -3.87 -2.16 28.87
N GLY A 43 -4.92 -1.67 28.20
CA GLY A 43 -5.27 -0.25 28.11
C GLY A 43 -4.34 0.59 27.22
N VAL A 44 -3.35 -0.03 26.57
CA VAL A 44 -2.41 0.63 25.68
C VAL A 44 -2.82 0.37 24.23
N ARG A 45 -3.19 1.43 23.51
CA ARG A 45 -3.46 1.40 22.08
C ARG A 45 -2.17 1.62 21.30
N ARG A 46 -1.85 0.69 20.40
CA ARG A 46 -0.68 0.75 19.51
C ARG A 46 -1.09 0.46 18.08
N ARG A 47 -0.36 1.02 17.11
CA ARG A 47 -0.58 0.67 15.70
C ARG A 47 -0.39 -0.83 15.51
N LEU A 48 -1.33 -1.46 14.80
CA LEU A 48 -1.22 -2.87 14.43
C LEU A 48 -0.13 -3.06 13.37
N ILE A 49 -0.10 -2.15 12.40
CA ILE A 49 0.88 -2.14 11.31
C ILE A 49 1.77 -0.92 11.55
N ALA A 50 3.02 -1.16 11.93
CA ALA A 50 3.93 -0.07 12.33
C ALA A 50 4.61 0.59 11.12
N ALA A 51 4.90 -0.18 10.06
CA ALA A 51 5.59 0.28 8.87
C ALA A 51 5.37 -0.69 7.71
N THR A 52 5.87 -0.32 6.53
CA THR A 52 5.89 -1.16 5.33
C THR A 52 7.32 -1.25 4.77
N TRP A 53 7.64 -2.39 4.19
CA TRP A 53 8.78 -2.55 3.27
C TRP A 53 8.24 -2.85 1.88
N GLY A 54 9.06 -2.61 0.87
CA GLY A 54 8.69 -2.87 -0.51
C GLY A 54 9.89 -3.35 -1.31
N VAL A 55 9.68 -4.45 -2.04
CA VAL A 55 10.54 -4.86 -3.15
C VAL A 55 9.80 -4.44 -4.42
N PHE A 56 10.27 -3.36 -5.04
CA PHE A 56 9.58 -2.77 -6.18
C PHE A 56 10.10 -3.37 -7.50
N GLY A 57 9.19 -3.95 -8.28
CA GLY A 57 9.41 -4.41 -9.66
C GLY A 57 8.23 -4.04 -10.56
N HIS A 58 8.33 -4.31 -11.88
CA HIS A 58 7.53 -3.71 -12.96
C HIS A 58 5.99 -3.63 -12.77
N GLY A 59 5.35 -4.44 -11.91
CA GLY A 59 3.89 -4.45 -11.72
C GLY A 59 3.34 -3.63 -10.54
N ASN A 60 4.05 -3.53 -9.41
CA ASN A 60 3.50 -2.94 -8.17
C ASN A 60 3.86 -1.45 -7.97
N VAL A 61 4.80 -0.93 -8.77
CA VAL A 61 5.41 0.39 -8.56
C VAL A 61 4.44 1.55 -8.81
N ALA A 62 3.53 1.41 -9.77
CA ALA A 62 2.73 2.53 -10.27
C ALA A 62 1.74 3.09 -9.23
N GLY A 63 0.98 2.22 -8.54
CA GLY A 63 -0.02 2.65 -7.56
C GLY A 63 0.53 2.76 -6.14
N VAL A 64 1.03 1.65 -5.59
CA VAL A 64 1.51 1.56 -4.20
C VAL A 64 2.81 2.34 -4.02
N GLY A 65 3.72 2.29 -5.00
CA GLY A 65 4.96 3.07 -4.97
C GLY A 65 4.75 4.58 -4.99
N GLN A 66 3.60 5.08 -5.45
CA GLN A 66 3.20 6.49 -5.33
C GLN A 66 2.56 6.79 -3.97
N ALA A 67 1.64 5.92 -3.53
CA ALA A 67 0.90 6.15 -2.29
C ALA A 67 1.80 6.11 -1.05
N LEU A 68 2.79 5.22 -1.00
CA LEU A 68 3.66 5.09 0.19
C LEU A 68 4.45 6.38 0.52
N PRO A 69 5.09 7.07 -0.44
CA PRO A 69 5.68 8.38 -0.18
C PRO A 69 4.67 9.47 0.21
N GLU A 70 3.49 9.50 -0.43
CA GLU A 70 2.44 10.50 -0.14
C GLU A 70 1.93 10.41 1.30
N TYR A 71 1.90 9.20 1.86
CA TYR A 71 1.42 8.92 3.21
C TYR A 71 2.57 8.50 4.16
N GLY A 72 3.82 8.85 3.87
CA GLY A 72 4.99 8.41 4.63
C GLY A 72 4.94 8.75 6.13
N ASP A 73 4.34 9.87 6.49
CA ASP A 73 4.17 10.32 7.88
C ASP A 73 3.20 9.42 8.68
N VAL A 74 2.20 8.85 8.02
CA VAL A 74 1.19 7.98 8.65
C VAL A 74 1.47 6.49 8.45
N MET A 75 2.20 6.14 7.39
CA MET A 75 2.67 4.81 7.06
C MET A 75 4.15 4.86 6.71
N PRO A 76 5.05 4.73 7.70
CA PRO A 76 6.48 4.70 7.45
C PRO A 76 6.84 3.62 6.43
N PHE A 77 7.61 4.01 5.43
CA PHE A 77 8.18 3.11 4.45
C PHE A 77 9.67 2.95 4.72
N HIS A 78 10.11 1.71 4.90
CA HIS A 78 11.51 1.36 5.07
C HIS A 78 12.00 0.67 3.80
N GLN A 79 13.00 1.26 3.15
CA GLN A 79 13.62 0.67 1.97
C GLN A 79 14.32 -0.64 2.35
N GLY A 80 14.00 -1.73 1.64
CA GLY A 80 14.70 -3.00 1.79
C GLY A 80 16.12 -2.93 1.25
N ARG A 81 17.04 -3.72 1.83
CA ARG A 81 18.41 -3.85 1.33
C ARG A 81 18.50 -5.01 0.33
N ASP A 82 19.00 -4.70 -0.86
CA ASP A 82 19.36 -5.68 -1.89
C ASP A 82 20.66 -6.39 -1.50
N ALA A 83 20.69 -7.71 -1.61
CA ALA A 83 21.88 -8.55 -1.48
C ALA A 83 22.01 -9.46 -2.71
N ARG A 84 22.96 -9.15 -3.60
CA ARG A 84 23.15 -9.88 -4.87
C ARG A 84 24.09 -11.07 -4.74
N THR A 85 24.98 -11.02 -3.75
CA THR A 85 25.94 -12.08 -3.48
C THR A 85 25.80 -12.61 -2.06
N MET A 86 26.36 -13.79 -1.82
CA MET A 86 26.46 -14.34 -0.46
C MET A 86 27.31 -13.44 0.47
N GLY A 87 28.23 -12.65 -0.09
CA GLY A 87 28.99 -11.64 0.67
C GLY A 87 28.08 -10.51 1.13
N ASP A 88 27.31 -9.92 0.21
CA ASP A 88 26.35 -8.85 0.50
C ASP A 88 25.31 -9.31 1.52
N LEU A 89 24.82 -10.54 1.38
CA LEU A 89 23.85 -11.11 2.32
C LEU A 89 24.42 -11.19 3.74
N ARG A 90 25.68 -11.63 3.90
CA ARG A 90 26.31 -11.70 5.23
C ARG A 90 26.47 -10.32 5.86
N VAL A 91 26.88 -9.32 5.07
CA VAL A 91 27.01 -7.93 5.55
C VAL A 91 25.65 -7.39 5.97
N ALA A 92 24.64 -7.51 5.11
CA ALA A 92 23.29 -7.03 5.37
C ALA A 92 22.68 -7.69 6.62
N LEU A 93 22.92 -8.99 6.84
CA LEU A 93 22.47 -9.70 8.05
C LEU A 93 23.21 -9.26 9.32
N ALA A 94 24.51 -8.94 9.22
CA ALA A 94 25.28 -8.42 10.35
C ALA A 94 24.77 -7.03 10.76
N GLU A 95 24.49 -6.15 9.79
CA GLU A 95 23.93 -4.82 10.05
C GLU A 95 22.50 -4.92 10.60
N ALA A 96 21.66 -5.77 10.02
CA ALA A 96 20.29 -5.99 10.49
C ALA A 96 20.25 -6.50 11.95
N ARG A 97 21.25 -7.27 12.39
CA ARG A 97 21.36 -7.75 13.76
C ARG A 97 21.65 -6.63 14.77
N GLY A 98 22.32 -5.57 14.33
CA GLY A 98 22.63 -4.39 15.15
C GLY A 98 21.59 -3.28 15.06
N ALA A 99 20.53 -3.44 14.28
CA ALA A 99 19.52 -2.41 14.08
C ALA A 99 18.43 -2.45 15.17
N ASP A 100 18.06 -1.28 15.69
CA ASP A 100 16.94 -1.12 16.63
C ASP A 100 15.57 -1.06 15.92
N THR A 101 15.57 -1.17 14.59
CA THR A 101 14.36 -1.18 13.76
C THR A 101 14.28 -2.45 12.94
N PRO A 102 13.07 -2.96 12.63
CA PRO A 102 12.97 -4.12 11.78
C PRO A 102 13.57 -3.81 10.40
N THR A 103 14.39 -4.73 9.90
CA THR A 103 15.14 -4.56 8.66
C THR A 103 14.74 -5.64 7.67
N CYS A 104 14.43 -5.24 6.42
CA CYS A 104 14.17 -6.17 5.32
C CYS A 104 15.43 -6.29 4.46
N VAL A 105 15.90 -7.51 4.26
CA VAL A 105 16.95 -7.86 3.30
C VAL A 105 16.32 -8.77 2.26
N TYR A 106 16.51 -8.49 0.98
CA TYR A 106 16.01 -9.30 -0.12
C TYR A 106 17.15 -9.69 -1.05
N VAL A 107 16.99 -10.84 -1.71
CA VAL A 107 17.94 -11.38 -2.69
C VAL A 107 17.16 -11.58 -3.98
N GLU A 108 17.64 -10.99 -5.07
CA GLU A 108 17.10 -11.26 -6.39
C GLU A 108 17.62 -12.61 -6.87
N THR A 109 16.71 -13.56 -7.11
CA THR A 109 17.06 -14.85 -7.69
C THR A 109 16.86 -14.78 -9.20
N GLU A 110 17.94 -14.60 -9.95
CA GLU A 110 17.89 -14.81 -11.40
C GLU A 110 17.77 -16.31 -11.70
N THR A 111 16.88 -16.66 -12.62
CA THR A 111 16.89 -18.01 -13.19
C THR A 111 18.07 -18.07 -14.14
N ALA A 112 19.06 -18.94 -13.86
CA ALA A 112 20.24 -19.06 -14.72
C ALA A 112 19.85 -19.27 -16.19
N ASP A 113 20.50 -18.57 -17.12
CA ASP A 113 20.28 -18.66 -18.57
C ASP A 113 20.39 -20.10 -19.14
N THR A 114 20.91 -21.03 -18.35
CA THR A 114 21.09 -22.45 -18.67
C THR A 114 19.86 -23.31 -18.41
N LEU A 115 18.87 -22.79 -17.67
CA LEU A 115 17.53 -23.37 -17.61
C LEU A 115 16.72 -22.71 -18.73
N SER A 116 16.10 -23.50 -19.61
CA SER A 116 15.09 -22.99 -20.55
C SER A 116 14.20 -22.02 -19.78
N GLY A 117 14.20 -20.75 -20.21
CA GLY A 117 13.88 -19.59 -19.35
C GLY A 117 12.66 -19.76 -18.46
N ALA A 118 12.63 -19.00 -17.35
CA ALA A 118 11.55 -19.06 -16.37
C ALA A 118 10.19 -19.29 -17.06
N PRO A 119 9.43 -20.33 -16.70
CA PRO A 119 8.16 -20.62 -17.36
C PRO A 119 7.35 -19.33 -17.40
N GLY A 120 6.93 -18.93 -18.61
CA GLY A 120 6.38 -17.59 -18.83
C GLY A 120 5.35 -17.25 -17.77
N ALA A 121 5.48 -16.07 -17.14
CA ALA A 121 4.81 -15.68 -15.89
C ALA A 121 3.41 -16.27 -15.76
N GLN A 122 3.32 -17.41 -15.07
CA GLN A 122 2.07 -18.09 -14.76
C GLN A 122 1.45 -17.40 -13.53
N ALA A 123 1.21 -16.08 -13.62
CA ALA A 123 0.45 -15.40 -12.60
C ALA A 123 -1.00 -15.85 -12.74
N TRP A 124 -1.50 -16.61 -11.77
CA TRP A 124 -2.89 -17.08 -11.75
C TRP A 124 -3.89 -15.97 -11.38
N TRP A 125 -3.38 -14.77 -11.10
CA TRP A 125 -4.16 -13.54 -10.93
C TRP A 125 -3.54 -12.41 -11.76
N ASP A 126 -4.39 -11.48 -12.17
CA ASP A 126 -4.00 -10.26 -12.86
C ASP A 126 -3.81 -9.12 -11.86
N VAL A 127 -2.78 -8.28 -12.06
CA VAL A 127 -2.54 -7.10 -11.23
C VAL A 127 -2.71 -5.86 -12.09
N PRO A 128 -3.89 -5.22 -12.07
CA PRO A 128 -4.14 -4.06 -12.90
C PRO A 128 -3.32 -2.85 -12.44
N VAL A 129 -2.76 -2.12 -13.41
CA VAL A 129 -2.16 -0.80 -13.13
C VAL A 129 -3.27 0.15 -12.70
N ALA A 130 -3.00 1.00 -11.70
CA ALA A 130 -3.96 1.95 -11.19
C ALA A 130 -4.55 2.81 -12.32
N GLU A 131 -5.89 2.87 -12.41
CA GLU A 131 -6.60 3.69 -13.41
C GLU A 131 -6.29 5.18 -13.26
N THR A 132 -6.00 5.62 -12.03
CA THR A 132 -5.66 7.00 -11.71
C THR A 132 -4.32 7.04 -11.01
N ALA A 133 -3.41 7.89 -11.49
CA ALA A 133 -2.11 8.15 -10.88
C ALA A 133 -1.64 9.57 -11.24
N THR A 134 -0.85 10.19 -10.38
CA THR A 134 -0.26 11.52 -10.64
C THR A 134 1.18 11.43 -11.12
N ARG A 135 1.83 10.26 -10.96
CA ARG A 135 3.16 9.98 -11.50
C ARG A 135 3.12 9.67 -13.01
N PRO A 136 3.93 10.35 -13.83
CA PRO A 136 4.01 10.08 -15.26
C PRO A 136 4.30 8.61 -15.61
N SER A 137 5.21 7.96 -14.86
CA SER A 137 5.54 6.54 -15.07
C SER A 137 4.37 5.59 -14.82
N ALA A 138 3.48 5.93 -13.89
CA ALA A 138 2.29 5.15 -13.58
C ALA A 138 1.23 5.30 -14.69
N VAL A 139 1.13 6.49 -15.29
CA VAL A 139 0.26 6.74 -16.44
C VAL A 139 0.76 5.97 -17.67
N THR A 140 2.06 6.04 -17.98
CA THR A 140 2.67 5.26 -19.07
C THR A 140 2.47 3.75 -18.88
N ALA A 141 2.67 3.25 -17.65
CA ALA A 141 2.43 1.85 -17.33
C ALA A 141 0.96 1.44 -17.50
N ARG A 142 0.00 2.36 -17.24
CA ARG A 142 -1.42 2.10 -17.45
C ARG A 142 -1.76 1.98 -18.94
N GLU A 143 -1.25 2.90 -19.75
CA GLU A 143 -1.43 2.84 -21.20
C GLU A 143 -0.85 1.55 -21.79
N GLU A 144 0.33 1.13 -21.31
CA GLU A 144 0.95 -0.13 -21.73
C GLU A 144 0.16 -1.36 -21.26
N TYR A 145 -0.31 -1.34 -20.02
CA TYR A 145 -1.20 -2.36 -19.48
C TYR A 145 -2.47 -2.50 -20.34
N ASP A 146 -3.13 -1.38 -20.67
CA ASP A 146 -4.36 -1.38 -21.47
C ASP A 146 -4.14 -1.91 -22.89
N ARG A 147 -2.97 -1.64 -23.51
CA ARG A 147 -2.60 -2.23 -24.81
C ARG A 147 -2.49 -3.76 -24.73
N HIS A 148 -1.93 -4.28 -23.65
CA HIS A 148 -1.67 -5.72 -23.47
C HIS A 148 -2.85 -6.51 -22.91
N VAL A 149 -3.90 -5.87 -22.38
CA VAL A 149 -5.13 -6.53 -21.91
C VAL A 149 -5.76 -7.38 -23.02
N SER A 150 -5.70 -6.92 -24.27
CA SER A 150 -6.26 -7.64 -25.43
C SER A 150 -5.58 -8.98 -25.74
N THR A 151 -4.32 -9.15 -25.33
CA THR A 151 -3.48 -10.31 -25.65
C THR A 151 -3.47 -11.36 -24.53
N ARG A 152 -4.09 -11.06 -23.38
CA ARG A 152 -4.01 -11.89 -22.17
C ARG A 152 -5.01 -13.05 -22.24
N ARG A 153 -4.51 -14.29 -22.16
CA ARG A 153 -5.37 -15.48 -22.04
C ARG A 153 -5.98 -15.50 -20.63
N ARG A 154 -7.31 -15.44 -20.55
CA ARG A 154 -8.05 -15.72 -19.32
C ARG A 154 -7.96 -17.21 -19.04
N HIS A 155 -7.19 -17.58 -18.03
CA HIS A 155 -7.22 -18.93 -17.49
C HIS A 155 -8.37 -19.00 -16.47
N LEU A 156 -9.54 -19.45 -16.94
CA LEU A 156 -10.65 -19.92 -16.13
C LEU A 156 -10.92 -21.37 -16.51
#